data_AF-U1L8R2-F1
#
_entry.id   AF-U1L8R2-F1
#
_cell.length_a   1.000
_cell.length_b   1.000
_cell.length_c   1.000
_cell.angle_alpha   90.00
_cell.angle_beta   90.00
_cell.angle_gamma   90.00
#
_symmetry.space_group_name_H-M   'P 1'
#
loop_
_entity.id
_entity.type
_entity.pdbx_description
1 polymer ?
#
loop_
_entity_poly.entity_id
_entity_poly.type
_entity_poly.pdbx_seq_one_letter_code
_entity_poly.pdbx_strand_id
1 'polypeptide(L)'
;MTDRDALFAGLRRWPDVEDPTLQAHDASDELILDEAAKLGPLGEVVVIGDRHGALTLGALAAGASRVRVHQDSIVGERALDANAERTGLTAFAHHDLDASLVEGARLVLLQLPRALDALDEIAELVATHAADDVVLIAGGRVKHMSMSMNALLGRSFKHVHASLGRRKSRVLHAERPLRPGISWPRSRTHRLGRGSLTVVAHGAAFAGTSIDIGAQTLLAHLDEMPDASHAIDLACGTGVLGVALAQGRPDVQVLATDASAAAIASTRATSAANGVAERVEARQADGLEGVPDGSAGLILLNPPFHIGAAVHTGIAERLIADAGRALAPGGELWCVWNSHLGYRAALDAVGRTRQVSRNPKFTVTATRR
;
A
#
# COMPACT_ATOMS: atom_id res chain seq x y z
N MET A 1 2.82 -19.98 -28.72
CA MET A 1 2.33 -19.09 -27.66
C MET A 1 1.35 -19.91 -26.85
N THR A 2 1.63 -20.16 -25.58
CA THR A 2 0.68 -20.86 -24.70
C THR A 2 -0.53 -19.95 -24.43
N ASP A 3 -1.67 -20.51 -24.02
CA ASP A 3 -2.85 -19.71 -23.62
C ASP A 3 -2.49 -18.72 -22.49
N ARG A 4 -1.56 -19.11 -21.62
CA ARG A 4 -1.01 -18.23 -20.59
C ARG A 4 -0.16 -17.09 -21.15
N ASP A 5 0.70 -17.35 -22.14
CA ASP A 5 1.50 -16.29 -22.77
C ASP A 5 0.58 -15.26 -23.46
N ALA A 6 -0.51 -15.74 -24.08
CA ALA A 6 -1.53 -14.87 -24.68
C ALA A 6 -2.26 -14.03 -23.63
N LEU A 7 -2.67 -14.64 -22.51
CA LEU A 7 -3.27 -13.95 -21.37
C LEU A 7 -2.33 -12.85 -20.86
N PHE A 8 -1.08 -13.19 -20.59
CA PHE A 8 -0.09 -12.31 -19.96
C PHE A 8 0.29 -11.14 -20.87
N ALA A 9 0.37 -11.37 -22.19
CA ALA A 9 0.58 -10.33 -23.19
C ALA A 9 -0.59 -9.33 -23.28
N GLY A 10 -1.80 -9.73 -22.90
CA GLY A 10 -2.99 -8.87 -22.88
C GLY A 10 -3.18 -8.06 -21.60
N LEU A 11 -2.45 -8.36 -20.52
CA LEU A 11 -2.60 -7.68 -19.23
C LEU A 11 -2.03 -6.25 -19.30
N ARG A 12 -2.80 -5.30 -18.76
CA ARG A 12 -2.42 -3.89 -18.65
C ARG A 12 -2.26 -3.47 -17.20
N ARG A 13 -1.53 -2.37 -16.98
CA ARG A 13 -1.42 -1.75 -15.65
C ARG A 13 -2.62 -0.84 -15.35
N TRP A 14 -3.31 -0.37 -16.38
CA TRP A 14 -4.46 0.52 -16.28
C TRP A 14 -5.48 0.08 -15.21
N PRO A 15 -5.93 0.99 -14.32
CA PRO A 15 -5.71 2.44 -14.33
C PRO A 15 -4.44 2.90 -13.60
N ASP A 16 -3.54 1.99 -13.21
CA ASP A 16 -2.22 2.38 -12.70
C ASP A 16 -1.36 3.01 -13.81
N VAL A 17 -0.23 3.61 -13.41
CA VAL A 17 0.75 4.23 -14.30
C VAL A 17 1.18 3.26 -15.40
N GLU A 18 0.95 3.67 -16.65
CA GLU A 18 1.43 2.97 -17.83
C GLU A 18 2.63 3.68 -18.43
N ASP A 19 3.65 2.89 -18.78
CA ASP A 19 4.85 3.34 -19.47
C ASP A 19 5.37 2.15 -20.31
N PRO A 20 5.96 2.37 -21.50
CA PRO A 20 6.46 1.28 -22.34
C PRO A 20 7.49 0.37 -21.66
N THR A 21 8.16 0.84 -20.60
CA THR A 21 9.14 0.07 -19.82
C THR A 21 8.53 -0.69 -18.64
N LEU A 22 7.27 -0.43 -18.31
CA LEU A 22 6.55 -1.08 -17.22
C LEU A 22 5.66 -2.19 -17.76
N GLN A 23 5.54 -3.27 -16.99
CA GLN A 23 4.74 -4.45 -17.33
C GLN A 23 3.70 -4.70 -16.23
N ALA A 24 2.58 -5.31 -16.59
CA ALA A 24 1.51 -5.69 -15.66
C ALA A 24 1.87 -6.93 -14.81
N HIS A 25 2.75 -7.78 -15.35
CA HIS A 25 3.26 -8.99 -14.70
C HIS A 25 4.79 -9.02 -14.78
N ASP A 26 5.42 -9.91 -14.01
CA ASP A 26 6.82 -10.26 -14.17
C ASP A 26 7.04 -11.78 -14.04
N ALA A 27 8.29 -12.23 -14.26
CA ALA A 27 8.61 -13.66 -14.25
C ALA A 27 8.42 -14.37 -12.89
N SER A 28 8.17 -13.63 -11.80
CA SER A 28 7.77 -14.24 -10.52
C SER A 28 6.32 -14.67 -10.53
N ASP A 29 5.43 -13.94 -11.21
CA ASP A 29 4.02 -14.33 -11.35
C ASP A 29 3.89 -15.67 -12.11
N GLU A 30 4.64 -15.81 -13.23
CA GLU A 30 4.74 -17.07 -13.98
C GLU A 30 5.27 -18.22 -13.11
N LEU A 31 6.28 -17.95 -12.28
CA LEU A 31 6.92 -18.99 -11.45
C LEU A 31 6.01 -19.44 -10.32
N ILE A 32 5.26 -18.52 -9.69
CA ILE A 32 4.26 -18.88 -8.68
C ILE A 32 3.23 -19.84 -9.26
N LEU A 33 2.68 -19.52 -10.45
CA LEU A 33 1.68 -20.36 -11.12
C LEU A 33 2.25 -21.72 -11.53
N ASP A 34 3.49 -21.77 -12.02
CA ASP A 34 4.15 -23.04 -12.36
C ASP A 34 4.43 -23.91 -11.13
N GLU A 35 4.81 -23.33 -10.00
CA GLU A 35 4.98 -24.07 -8.76
C GLU A 35 3.63 -24.58 -8.23
N ALA A 36 2.57 -23.76 -8.32
CA ALA A 36 1.21 -24.15 -7.93
C ALA A 36 0.68 -25.33 -8.76
N ALA A 37 0.90 -25.32 -10.08
CA ALA A 37 0.45 -26.39 -10.98
C ALA A 37 1.07 -27.77 -10.66
N LYS A 38 2.23 -27.81 -9.98
CA LYS A 38 2.84 -29.08 -9.54
C LYS A 38 2.07 -29.75 -8.40
N LEU A 39 1.24 -29.01 -7.67
CA LEU A 39 0.43 -29.54 -6.57
C LEU A 39 -0.83 -30.28 -7.07
N GLY A 40 -1.16 -30.16 -8.36
CA GLY A 40 -2.35 -30.76 -8.98
C GLY A 40 -3.42 -29.72 -9.31
N PRO A 41 -4.69 -30.14 -9.46
CA PRO A 41 -5.80 -29.23 -9.73
C PRO A 41 -5.95 -28.16 -8.64
N LEU A 42 -6.09 -26.89 -9.04
CA LEU A 42 -6.01 -25.76 -8.11
C LEU A 42 -7.23 -25.60 -7.19
N GLY A 43 -8.43 -26.01 -7.62
CA GLY A 43 -9.64 -25.89 -6.80
C GLY A 43 -9.97 -24.43 -6.47
N GLU A 44 -10.23 -24.12 -5.20
CA GLU A 44 -10.34 -22.73 -4.72
C GLU A 44 -8.97 -22.20 -4.27
N VAL A 45 -8.64 -20.99 -4.70
CA VAL A 45 -7.31 -20.39 -4.46
C VAL A 45 -7.46 -19.04 -3.76
N VAL A 46 -6.56 -18.75 -2.83
CA VAL A 46 -6.41 -17.40 -2.29
C VAL A 46 -5.21 -16.75 -2.96
N VAL A 47 -5.35 -15.49 -3.39
CA VAL A 47 -4.27 -14.70 -3.98
C VAL A 47 -4.07 -13.43 -3.15
N ILE A 48 -2.82 -13.14 -2.77
CA ILE A 48 -2.47 -11.96 -1.98
C ILE A 48 -1.38 -11.17 -2.70
N GLY A 49 -1.58 -9.86 -2.83
CA GLY A 49 -0.59 -8.94 -3.39
C GLY A 49 -0.48 -8.99 -4.91
N ASP A 50 -1.49 -9.52 -5.61
CA ASP A 50 -1.55 -9.44 -7.07
C ASP A 50 -1.57 -7.97 -7.51
N ARG A 51 -0.65 -7.54 -8.37
CA ARG A 51 -0.54 -6.11 -8.69
C ARG A 51 -1.58 -5.66 -9.71
N HIS A 52 -1.83 -6.48 -10.72
CA HIS A 52 -2.69 -6.13 -11.84
C HIS A 52 -3.50 -7.34 -12.36
N GLY A 53 -3.61 -8.41 -11.57
CA GLY A 53 -4.41 -9.58 -11.91
C GLY A 53 -3.65 -10.75 -12.53
N ALA A 54 -2.32 -10.71 -12.60
CA ALA A 54 -1.54 -11.76 -13.27
C ALA A 54 -1.66 -13.12 -12.56
N LEU A 55 -1.68 -13.13 -11.23
CA LEU A 55 -1.82 -14.34 -10.43
C LEU A 55 -3.27 -14.81 -10.40
N THR A 56 -4.21 -13.90 -10.20
CA THR A 56 -5.65 -14.18 -10.09
C THR A 56 -6.19 -14.73 -11.40
N LEU A 57 -6.00 -14.00 -12.50
CA LEU A 57 -6.46 -14.41 -13.82
C LEU A 57 -5.66 -15.60 -14.33
N GLY A 58 -4.36 -15.66 -14.01
CA GLY A 58 -3.52 -16.81 -14.34
C GLY A 58 -3.96 -18.11 -13.64
N ALA A 59 -4.38 -18.04 -12.38
CA ALA A 59 -4.92 -19.18 -11.65
C ALA A 59 -6.26 -19.65 -12.23
N LEU A 60 -7.15 -18.70 -12.57
CA LEU A 60 -8.42 -19.02 -13.24
C LEU A 60 -8.21 -19.68 -14.61
N ALA A 61 -7.30 -19.13 -15.43
CA ALA A 61 -6.93 -19.73 -16.71
C ALA A 61 -6.28 -21.11 -16.56
N ALA A 62 -5.61 -21.37 -15.43
CA ALA A 62 -5.04 -22.68 -15.08
C ALA A 62 -6.07 -23.66 -14.45
N GLY A 63 -7.35 -23.28 -14.37
CA GLY A 63 -8.43 -24.16 -13.91
C GLY A 63 -8.79 -24.03 -12.44
N ALA A 64 -8.42 -22.95 -11.75
CA ALA A 64 -9.01 -22.63 -10.46
C ALA A 64 -10.52 -22.39 -10.62
N SER A 65 -11.32 -23.02 -9.76
CA SER A 65 -12.79 -22.90 -9.74
C SER A 65 -13.28 -21.56 -9.21
N ARG A 66 -12.53 -20.96 -8.28
CA ARG A 66 -12.79 -19.65 -7.69
C ARG A 66 -11.51 -19.09 -7.09
N VAL A 67 -11.37 -17.75 -7.12
CA VAL A 67 -10.28 -17.04 -6.42
C VAL A 67 -10.82 -16.06 -5.39
N ARG A 68 -10.30 -16.07 -4.17
CA ARG A 68 -10.42 -14.95 -3.23
C ARG A 68 -9.14 -14.13 -3.31
N VAL A 69 -9.24 -12.84 -3.58
CA VAL A 69 -8.07 -11.98 -3.79
C VAL A 69 -8.05 -10.83 -2.81
N HIS A 70 -6.87 -10.53 -2.27
CA HIS A 70 -6.60 -9.29 -1.56
C HIS A 70 -5.49 -8.51 -2.27
N GLN A 71 -5.76 -7.23 -2.53
CA GLN A 71 -4.80 -6.26 -3.03
C GLN A 71 -4.82 -5.06 -2.09
N ASP A 72 -3.65 -4.63 -1.62
CA ASP A 72 -3.60 -3.48 -0.71
C ASP A 72 -3.97 -2.16 -1.41
N SER A 73 -3.66 -2.04 -2.69
CA SER A 73 -3.92 -0.82 -3.47
C SER A 73 -5.27 -0.88 -4.19
N ILE A 74 -6.11 0.15 -4.00
CA ILE A 74 -7.37 0.31 -4.74
C ILE A 74 -7.15 0.44 -6.25
N VAL A 75 -6.00 0.99 -6.66
CA VAL A 75 -5.62 1.07 -8.08
C VAL A 75 -5.32 -0.33 -8.62
N GLY A 76 -4.74 -1.20 -7.79
CA GLY A 76 -4.51 -2.60 -8.12
C GLY A 76 -5.81 -3.37 -8.30
N GLU A 77 -6.79 -3.20 -7.41
CA GLU A 77 -8.12 -3.83 -7.52
C GLU A 77 -8.78 -3.48 -8.85
N ARG A 78 -8.81 -2.18 -9.17
CA ARG A 78 -9.35 -1.68 -10.45
C ARG A 78 -8.58 -2.19 -11.66
N ALA A 79 -7.27 -2.40 -11.54
CA ALA A 79 -6.46 -2.95 -12.62
C ALA A 79 -6.77 -4.44 -12.85
N LEU A 80 -6.97 -5.22 -11.78
CA LEU A 80 -7.46 -6.58 -11.88
C LEU A 80 -8.84 -6.60 -12.54
N ASP A 81 -9.79 -5.79 -12.09
CA ASP A 81 -11.15 -5.75 -12.67
C ASP A 81 -11.13 -5.41 -14.16
N ALA A 82 -10.34 -4.40 -14.55
CA ALA A 82 -10.20 -4.02 -15.95
C ALA A 82 -9.56 -5.14 -16.81
N ASN A 83 -8.63 -5.91 -16.25
CA ASN A 83 -8.05 -7.06 -16.94
C ASN A 83 -8.98 -8.28 -16.95
N ALA A 84 -9.80 -8.46 -15.91
CA ALA A 84 -10.84 -9.47 -15.86
C ALA A 84 -11.87 -9.26 -16.97
N GLU A 85 -12.32 -8.02 -17.16
CA GLU A 85 -13.23 -7.64 -18.25
C GLU A 85 -12.64 -7.97 -19.64
N ARG A 86 -11.35 -7.64 -19.85
CA ARG A 86 -10.65 -7.93 -21.12
C ARG A 86 -10.52 -9.42 -21.42
N THR A 87 -10.42 -10.24 -20.39
CA THR A 87 -10.13 -11.68 -20.51
C THR A 87 -11.37 -12.56 -20.37
N GLY A 88 -12.48 -12.00 -19.85
CA GLY A 88 -13.71 -12.73 -19.55
C GLY A 88 -13.63 -13.60 -18.28
N LEU A 89 -12.54 -13.51 -17.51
CA LEU A 89 -12.31 -14.32 -16.31
C LEU A 89 -12.83 -13.60 -15.06
N THR A 90 -14.00 -14.01 -14.58
CA THR A 90 -14.76 -13.27 -13.54
C THR A 90 -15.00 -14.06 -12.25
N ALA A 91 -14.51 -15.30 -12.16
CA ALA A 91 -14.73 -16.16 -10.98
C ALA A 91 -13.80 -15.81 -9.79
N PHE A 92 -13.75 -14.53 -9.42
CA PHE A 92 -13.01 -14.05 -8.25
C PHE A 92 -13.83 -13.05 -7.41
N ALA A 93 -13.41 -12.82 -6.18
CA ALA A 93 -13.95 -11.79 -5.31
C ALA A 93 -12.82 -11.06 -4.57
N HIS A 94 -12.93 -9.74 -4.45
CA HIS A 94 -12.06 -8.92 -3.60
C HIS A 94 -12.41 -9.12 -2.12
N HIS A 95 -11.40 -9.14 -1.28
CA HIS A 95 -11.51 -9.31 0.17
C HIS A 95 -10.52 -8.41 0.90
N ASP A 96 -10.89 -8.02 2.13
CA ASP A 96 -9.97 -7.42 3.08
C ASP A 96 -8.90 -8.44 3.54
N LEU A 97 -7.78 -7.94 4.07
CA LEU A 97 -6.73 -8.79 4.64
C LEU A 97 -7.11 -9.24 6.06
N ASP A 98 -8.12 -10.12 6.14
CA ASP A 98 -8.64 -10.65 7.39
C ASP A 98 -8.88 -12.17 7.33
N ALA A 99 -9.46 -12.73 8.40
CA ALA A 99 -9.70 -14.17 8.49
C ALA A 99 -10.58 -14.70 7.34
N SER A 100 -11.53 -13.91 6.84
CA SER A 100 -12.49 -14.34 5.80
C SER A 100 -11.81 -14.63 4.45
N LEU A 101 -10.70 -13.96 4.16
CA LEU A 101 -9.89 -14.17 2.96
C LEU A 101 -9.28 -15.57 2.93
N VAL A 102 -8.77 -16.04 4.08
CA VAL A 102 -7.93 -17.23 4.17
C VAL A 102 -8.64 -18.43 4.80
N GLU A 103 -9.83 -18.25 5.38
CA GLU A 103 -10.57 -19.32 6.05
C GLU A 103 -10.80 -20.51 5.11
N GLY A 104 -10.40 -21.70 5.58
CA GLY A 104 -10.49 -22.95 4.82
C GLY A 104 -9.58 -23.04 3.59
N ALA A 105 -8.73 -22.04 3.32
CA ALA A 105 -7.85 -22.05 2.17
C ALA A 105 -6.82 -23.19 2.27
N ARG A 106 -6.65 -23.92 1.17
CA ARG A 106 -5.64 -24.99 1.04
C ARG A 106 -4.46 -24.57 0.15
N LEU A 107 -4.66 -23.56 -0.68
CA LEU A 107 -3.61 -22.97 -1.51
C LEU A 107 -3.69 -21.45 -1.42
N VAL A 108 -2.57 -20.83 -1.06
CA VAL A 108 -2.39 -19.38 -1.05
C VAL A 108 -1.23 -19.02 -1.98
N LEU A 109 -1.49 -18.20 -2.98
CA LEU A 109 -0.50 -17.62 -3.87
C LEU A 109 -0.19 -16.21 -3.39
N LEU A 110 1.07 -15.94 -3.06
CA LEU A 110 1.51 -14.66 -2.56
C LEU A 110 2.55 -14.07 -3.50
N GLN A 111 2.28 -12.87 -3.99
CA GLN A 111 3.37 -12.04 -4.50
C GLN A 111 4.10 -11.41 -3.32
N LEU A 112 5.38 -11.74 -3.15
CA LEU A 112 6.14 -11.34 -1.97
C LEU A 112 6.12 -9.81 -1.79
N PRO A 113 5.66 -9.31 -0.64
CA PRO A 113 5.71 -7.89 -0.35
C PRO A 113 7.16 -7.44 -0.13
N ARG A 114 7.41 -6.14 -0.28
CA ARG A 114 8.73 -5.54 -0.02
C ARG A 114 9.01 -5.42 1.47
N ALA A 115 7.98 -5.10 2.26
CA ALA A 115 8.09 -4.97 3.71
C ALA A 115 8.07 -6.35 4.37
N LEU A 116 9.01 -6.60 5.28
CA LEU A 116 9.01 -7.82 6.08
C LEU A 116 7.80 -7.87 7.01
N ASP A 117 7.37 -6.72 7.54
CA ASP A 117 6.19 -6.60 8.40
C ASP A 117 4.91 -7.06 7.69
N ALA A 118 4.73 -6.70 6.41
CA ALA A 118 3.62 -7.20 5.59
C ALA A 118 3.68 -8.73 5.41
N LEU A 119 4.87 -9.28 5.19
CA LEU A 119 5.04 -10.74 5.11
C LEU A 119 4.71 -11.42 6.45
N ASP A 120 5.08 -10.80 7.57
CA ASP A 120 4.80 -11.30 8.94
C ASP A 120 3.30 -11.37 9.19
N GLU A 121 2.59 -10.28 8.89
CA GLU A 121 1.14 -10.19 9.03
C GLU A 121 0.41 -11.22 8.16
N ILE A 122 0.77 -11.31 6.87
CA ILE A 122 0.19 -12.31 5.97
C ILE A 122 0.49 -13.73 6.45
N ALA A 123 1.71 -14.00 6.92
CA ALA A 123 2.09 -15.33 7.40
C ALA A 123 1.35 -15.73 8.67
N GLU A 124 1.20 -14.83 9.65
CA GLU A 124 0.37 -15.05 10.84
C GLU A 124 -1.10 -15.28 10.48
N LEU A 125 -1.65 -14.47 9.57
CA LEU A 125 -3.04 -14.59 9.13
C LEU A 125 -3.32 -15.95 8.48
N VAL A 126 -2.52 -16.32 7.47
CA VAL A 126 -2.65 -17.61 6.77
C VAL A 126 -2.42 -18.75 7.74
N ALA A 127 -1.34 -18.73 8.52
CA ALA A 127 -1.01 -19.82 9.43
C ALA A 127 -2.00 -19.95 10.60
N THR A 128 -2.77 -18.92 10.93
CA THR A 128 -3.77 -18.99 12.00
C THR A 128 -5.12 -19.50 11.48
N HIS A 129 -5.56 -19.05 10.31
CA HIS A 129 -6.95 -19.24 9.86
C HIS A 129 -7.14 -20.18 8.65
N ALA A 130 -6.11 -20.44 7.85
CA ALA A 130 -6.22 -21.36 6.70
C ALA A 130 -6.26 -22.84 7.14
N ALA A 131 -6.52 -23.76 6.21
CA ALA A 131 -6.59 -25.20 6.51
C ALA A 131 -5.27 -25.78 7.05
N ASP A 132 -5.32 -26.91 7.77
CA ASP A 132 -4.12 -27.57 8.33
C ASP A 132 -3.14 -28.09 7.26
N ASP A 133 -3.65 -28.30 6.05
CA ASP A 133 -2.89 -28.71 4.87
C ASP A 133 -2.64 -27.57 3.88
N VAL A 134 -2.76 -26.31 4.31
CA VAL A 134 -2.46 -25.15 3.47
C VAL A 134 -1.02 -25.16 2.97
N VAL A 135 -0.85 -24.84 1.69
CA VAL A 135 0.43 -24.50 1.07
C VAL A 135 0.44 -23.02 0.69
N LEU A 136 1.39 -22.27 1.23
CA LEU A 136 1.66 -20.89 0.85
C LEU A 136 2.81 -20.86 -0.16
N ILE A 137 2.51 -20.42 -1.39
CA ILE A 137 3.47 -20.25 -2.48
C ILE A 137 3.77 -18.76 -2.64
N ALA A 138 4.89 -18.31 -2.08
CA ALA A 138 5.28 -16.91 -2.03
C ALA A 138 6.44 -16.60 -3.00
N GLY A 139 6.17 -15.93 -4.12
CA GLY A 139 7.18 -15.65 -5.15
C GLY A 139 7.55 -14.19 -5.28
N GLY A 140 8.79 -13.95 -5.69
CA GLY A 140 9.28 -12.59 -5.93
C GLY A 140 10.55 -12.54 -6.79
N ARG A 141 10.92 -11.33 -7.17
CA ARG A 141 12.20 -11.06 -7.85
C ARG A 141 13.35 -11.19 -6.85
N VAL A 142 14.39 -11.95 -7.19
CA VAL A 142 15.53 -12.25 -6.30
C VAL A 142 16.19 -10.98 -5.75
N LYS A 143 16.26 -9.90 -6.55
CA LYS A 143 16.81 -8.60 -6.11
C LYS A 143 16.04 -7.91 -4.98
N HIS A 144 14.85 -8.41 -4.64
CA HIS A 144 13.99 -7.90 -3.56
C HIS A 144 13.77 -8.92 -2.45
N MET A 145 14.37 -10.11 -2.57
CA MET A 145 14.27 -11.15 -1.54
C MET A 145 15.45 -11.06 -0.58
N SER A 146 15.22 -11.46 0.67
CA SER A 146 16.25 -11.57 1.69
C SER A 146 16.11 -12.89 2.46
N MET A 147 17.20 -13.33 3.09
CA MET A 147 17.16 -14.54 3.92
C MET A 147 16.24 -14.40 5.15
N SER A 148 15.97 -13.17 5.58
CA SER A 148 15.02 -12.89 6.67
C SER A 148 13.60 -13.34 6.34
N MET A 149 13.21 -13.38 5.06
CA MET A 149 11.88 -13.85 4.64
C MET A 149 11.67 -15.33 5.00
N ASN A 150 12.66 -16.20 4.78
CA ASN A 150 12.59 -17.61 5.16
C ASN A 150 12.46 -17.77 6.68
N ALA A 151 13.29 -17.04 7.43
CA ALA A 151 13.28 -17.10 8.89
C ALA A 151 11.95 -16.61 9.47
N LEU A 152 11.35 -15.59 8.85
CA LEU A 152 10.07 -15.03 9.24
C LEU A 152 8.93 -16.02 8.95
N LEU A 153 8.86 -16.59 7.74
CA LEU A 153 7.89 -17.64 7.43
C LEU A 153 8.02 -18.84 8.38
N GLY A 154 9.25 -19.18 8.79
CA GLY A 154 9.52 -20.26 9.74
C GLY A 154 8.97 -20.04 11.16
N ARG A 155 8.52 -18.82 11.49
CA ARG A 155 7.80 -18.53 12.74
C ARG A 155 6.35 -19.00 12.70
N SER A 156 5.77 -19.03 11.50
CA SER A 156 4.35 -19.36 11.27
C SER A 156 4.16 -20.73 10.64
N PHE A 157 5.19 -21.29 9.99
CA PHE A 157 5.15 -22.56 9.27
C PHE A 157 6.31 -23.48 9.65
N LYS A 158 6.03 -24.77 9.83
CA LYS A 158 7.06 -25.76 10.22
C LYS A 158 8.03 -26.07 9.08
N HIS A 159 7.54 -26.06 7.84
CA HIS A 159 8.36 -26.37 6.67
C HIS A 159 8.42 -25.16 5.75
N VAL A 160 9.61 -24.63 5.57
CA VAL A 160 9.88 -23.52 4.64
C VAL A 160 11.06 -23.88 3.76
N HIS A 161 10.85 -23.88 2.45
CA HIS A 161 11.90 -24.16 1.49
C HIS A 161 11.78 -23.27 0.26
N ALA A 162 12.87 -23.13 -0.48
CA ALA A 162 12.91 -22.30 -1.68
C ALA A 162 12.98 -23.15 -2.95
N SER A 163 12.31 -22.71 -4.01
CA SER A 163 12.48 -23.27 -5.35
C SER A 163 13.88 -22.96 -5.90
N LEU A 164 14.24 -23.63 -7.01
CA LEU A 164 15.32 -23.15 -7.85
C LEU A 164 14.98 -21.76 -8.41
N GLY A 165 16.00 -20.92 -8.55
CA GLY A 165 15.83 -19.60 -9.15
C GLY A 165 15.58 -19.72 -10.66
N ARG A 166 14.62 -18.95 -11.18
CA ARG A 166 14.29 -18.92 -12.62
C ARG A 166 14.08 -17.49 -13.09
N ARG A 167 14.75 -17.07 -14.17
CA ARG A 167 14.62 -15.71 -14.77
C ARG A 167 14.79 -14.57 -13.75
N LYS A 168 15.66 -14.72 -12.74
CA LYS A 168 15.85 -13.79 -11.61
C LYS A 168 14.64 -13.68 -10.65
N SER A 169 13.78 -14.70 -10.64
CA SER A 169 12.70 -14.92 -9.66
C SER A 169 12.96 -16.18 -8.84
N ARG A 170 12.33 -16.28 -7.68
CA ARG A 170 12.34 -17.47 -6.82
C ARG A 170 11.03 -17.52 -6.03
N VAL A 171 10.63 -18.72 -5.66
CA VAL A 171 9.45 -18.99 -4.83
C VAL A 171 9.89 -19.58 -3.49
N LEU A 172 9.22 -19.18 -2.42
CA LEU A 172 9.27 -19.78 -1.10
C LEU A 172 7.97 -20.56 -0.89
N HIS A 173 8.10 -21.82 -0.50
CA HIS A 173 6.99 -22.68 -0.10
C HIS A 173 6.96 -22.73 1.42
N ALA A 174 5.80 -22.47 2.01
CA ALA A 174 5.56 -22.57 3.44
C ALA A 174 4.36 -23.51 3.71
N GLU A 175 4.57 -24.52 4.55
CA GLU A 175 3.60 -25.59 4.81
C GLU A 175 3.56 -25.95 6.30
N ARG A 176 2.50 -26.68 6.69
CA ARG A 176 2.28 -27.15 8.07
C ARG A 176 2.24 -25.96 9.04
N PRO A 177 1.12 -25.20 9.05
CA PRO A 177 0.98 -24.02 9.86
C PRO A 177 1.13 -24.33 11.36
N LEU A 178 1.79 -23.43 12.08
CA LEU A 178 2.07 -23.55 13.53
C LEU A 178 1.00 -22.92 14.41
N ARG A 179 0.02 -22.21 13.82
CA ARG A 179 -1.07 -21.51 14.52
C ARG A 179 -0.54 -20.49 15.55
N PRO A 180 0.29 -19.51 15.16
CA PRO A 180 0.91 -18.57 16.11
C PRO A 180 -0.07 -17.60 16.79
N GLY A 181 -1.30 -17.47 16.28
CA GLY A 181 -2.21 -16.38 16.63
C GLY A 181 -1.88 -15.11 15.84
N ILE A 182 -2.60 -14.02 16.12
CA ILE A 182 -2.46 -12.73 15.42
C ILE A 182 -1.85 -11.68 16.36
N SER A 183 -0.72 -11.11 15.96
CA SER A 183 0.00 -10.04 16.66
C SER A 183 -0.15 -8.65 16.03
N TRP A 184 -0.91 -8.57 14.93
CA TRP A 184 -1.17 -7.35 14.15
C TRP A 184 -2.57 -6.78 14.42
N PRO A 185 -2.76 -5.44 14.28
CA PRO A 185 -1.75 -4.43 14.02
C PRO A 185 -0.84 -4.17 15.23
N ARG A 186 0.35 -3.61 14.98
CA ARG A 186 1.32 -3.26 16.04
C ARG A 186 1.20 -1.78 16.41
N SER A 187 1.62 -1.41 17.62
CA SER A 187 1.57 -0.01 18.08
C SER A 187 2.87 0.47 18.72
N ARG A 188 3.19 1.76 18.57
CA ARG A 188 4.28 2.44 19.28
C ARG A 188 3.92 3.89 19.63
N THR A 189 4.15 4.28 20.87
CA THR A 189 3.98 5.67 21.32
C THR A 189 5.29 6.44 21.19
N HIS A 190 5.20 7.62 20.56
CA HIS A 190 6.30 8.57 20.38
C HIS A 190 6.06 9.82 21.21
N ARG A 191 7.11 10.37 21.81
CA ARG A 191 7.05 11.69 22.45
C ARG A 191 7.38 12.76 21.41
N LEU A 192 6.46 13.69 21.23
CA LEU A 192 6.61 14.89 20.42
C LEU A 192 6.78 16.10 21.36
N GLY A 193 7.27 17.23 20.84
CA GLY A 193 7.38 18.45 21.65
C GLY A 193 6.05 18.93 22.24
N ARG A 194 4.93 18.57 21.60
CA ARG A 194 3.56 18.94 21.95
C ARG A 194 2.73 17.83 22.64
N GLY A 195 3.35 16.74 23.07
CA GLY A 195 2.65 15.63 23.72
C GLY A 195 3.11 14.26 23.24
N SER A 196 2.20 13.29 23.15
CA SER A 196 2.49 11.95 22.65
C SER A 196 1.59 11.59 21.48
N LEU A 197 2.16 10.83 20.54
CA LEU A 197 1.45 10.26 19.40
C LEU A 197 1.63 8.74 19.42
N THR A 198 0.53 8.00 19.56
CA THR A 198 0.53 6.53 19.44
C THR A 198 0.25 6.15 17.99
N VAL A 199 1.24 5.58 17.30
CA VAL A 199 1.08 5.10 15.92
C VAL A 199 0.73 3.63 15.95
N VAL A 200 -0.40 3.27 15.33
CA VAL A 200 -0.85 1.89 15.13
C VAL A 200 -0.75 1.56 13.65
N ALA A 201 -0.10 0.44 13.30
CA ALA A 201 0.22 0.11 11.92
C ALA A 201 0.00 -1.37 11.59
N HIS A 202 -0.65 -1.59 10.45
CA HIS A 202 -0.63 -2.85 9.71
C HIS A 202 0.71 -3.00 8.95
N GLY A 203 1.07 -4.22 8.60
CA GLY A 203 2.41 -4.57 8.13
C GLY A 203 2.78 -3.98 6.76
N ALA A 204 1.79 -3.68 5.93
CA ALA A 204 2.00 -3.01 4.64
C ALA A 204 2.05 -1.47 4.73
N ALA A 205 1.68 -0.87 5.88
CA ALA A 205 1.67 0.58 6.02
C ALA A 205 3.09 1.17 6.00
N PHE A 206 3.26 2.29 5.30
CA PHE A 206 4.55 2.98 5.20
C PHE A 206 5.11 3.36 6.58
N ALA A 207 6.42 3.12 6.77
CA ALA A 207 7.16 3.31 8.01
C ALA A 207 6.66 2.52 9.26
N GLY A 208 5.64 1.66 9.10
CA GLY A 208 5.07 0.86 10.18
C GLY A 208 4.70 1.72 11.39
N THR A 209 5.09 1.28 12.58
CA THR A 209 4.84 2.02 13.83
C THR A 209 5.81 3.19 14.08
N SER A 210 6.75 3.45 13.17
CA SER A 210 7.71 4.56 13.29
C SER A 210 7.19 5.81 12.59
N ILE A 211 7.69 6.97 12.99
CA ILE A 211 7.44 8.21 12.26
C ILE A 211 8.58 8.41 11.24
N ASP A 212 8.24 8.46 9.95
CA ASP A 212 9.20 8.75 8.88
C ASP A 212 9.90 10.11 9.08
N ILE A 213 11.17 10.23 8.66
CA ILE A 213 11.97 11.44 8.86
C ILE A 213 11.40 12.62 8.06
N GLY A 214 10.83 12.37 6.87
CA GLY A 214 10.11 13.39 6.09
C GLY A 214 8.88 13.88 6.85
N ALA A 215 8.06 12.96 7.36
CA ALA A 215 6.91 13.30 8.20
C ALA A 215 7.33 14.08 9.48
N GLN A 216 8.41 13.67 10.17
CA GLN A 216 8.96 14.41 11.32
C GLN A 216 9.35 15.85 10.93
N THR A 217 9.96 16.02 9.75
CA THR A 217 10.35 17.34 9.25
C THR A 217 9.14 18.23 9.02
N LEU A 218 8.04 17.69 8.46
CA LEU A 218 6.81 18.45 8.26
C LEU A 218 6.08 18.76 9.58
N LEU A 219 6.05 17.80 10.52
CA LEU A 219 5.44 17.95 11.85
C LEU A 219 6.06 19.11 12.66
N ALA A 220 7.34 19.42 12.43
CA ALA A 220 8.03 20.52 13.09
C ALA A 220 7.44 21.91 12.74
N HIS A 221 6.63 21.99 11.68
CA HIS A 221 6.05 23.24 11.19
C HIS A 221 4.53 23.34 11.37
N LEU A 222 3.86 22.44 12.14
CA LEU A 222 2.39 22.50 12.28
C LEU A 222 1.89 23.85 12.84
N ASP A 223 2.67 24.50 13.70
CA ASP A 223 2.28 25.76 14.33
C ASP A 223 2.41 26.96 13.35
N GLU A 224 3.09 26.78 12.23
CA GLU A 224 3.22 27.78 11.16
C GLU A 224 2.15 27.64 10.07
N MET A 225 1.39 26.54 10.09
CA MET A 225 0.32 26.26 9.10
C MET A 225 -0.91 27.13 9.40
N PRO A 226 -1.61 27.64 8.38
CA PRO A 226 -2.83 28.43 8.58
C PRO A 226 -3.91 27.60 9.28
N ASP A 227 -4.77 28.26 10.06
CA ASP A 227 -5.98 27.62 10.56
C ASP A 227 -6.92 27.26 9.40
N ALA A 228 -7.58 26.11 9.52
CA ALA A 228 -8.54 25.63 8.55
C ALA A 228 -9.58 24.76 9.26
N SER A 229 -10.86 24.91 8.92
CA SER A 229 -11.92 24.01 9.40
C SER A 229 -11.84 22.64 8.73
N HIS A 230 -11.39 22.60 7.48
CA HIS A 230 -11.22 21.38 6.70
C HIS A 230 -9.77 21.25 6.23
N ALA A 231 -9.12 20.17 6.65
CA ALA A 231 -7.77 19.81 6.24
C ALA A 231 -7.76 18.44 5.57
N ILE A 232 -6.76 18.21 4.72
CA ILE A 232 -6.53 16.92 4.07
C ILE A 232 -5.13 16.42 4.40
N ASP A 233 -5.01 15.16 4.80
CA ASP A 233 -3.74 14.42 4.84
C ASP A 233 -3.70 13.52 3.59
N LEU A 234 -2.95 13.95 2.57
CA LEU A 234 -2.90 13.28 1.26
C LEU A 234 -1.74 12.29 1.21
N ALA A 235 -2.03 11.05 0.82
CA ALA A 235 -1.15 9.89 0.97
C ALA A 235 -0.75 9.70 2.44
N CYS A 236 -1.76 9.55 3.29
CA CYS A 236 -1.65 9.70 4.73
C CYS A 236 -0.80 8.61 5.42
N GLY A 237 -0.59 7.46 4.79
CA GLY A 237 0.09 6.33 5.43
C GLY A 237 -0.59 5.93 6.74
N THR A 238 0.13 6.00 7.86
CA THR A 238 -0.44 5.71 9.19
C THR A 238 -1.22 6.88 9.81
N GLY A 239 -1.40 7.99 9.08
CA GLY A 239 -2.19 9.14 9.51
C GLY A 239 -1.47 10.08 10.46
N VAL A 240 -0.14 9.95 10.60
CA VAL A 240 0.66 10.71 11.56
C VAL A 240 0.47 12.22 11.43
N LEU A 241 0.42 12.74 10.21
CA LEU A 241 0.29 14.18 9.96
C LEU A 241 -1.11 14.67 10.34
N GLY A 242 -2.15 14.02 9.83
CA GLY A 242 -3.54 14.33 10.11
C GLY A 242 -3.92 14.21 11.60
N VAL A 243 -3.47 13.14 12.26
CA VAL A 243 -3.73 12.92 13.70
C VAL A 243 -3.01 13.96 14.55
N ALA A 244 -1.75 14.30 14.24
CA ALA A 244 -1.03 15.34 14.97
C ALA A 244 -1.65 16.73 14.77
N LEU A 245 -2.16 17.02 13.57
CA LEU A 245 -2.90 18.24 13.29
C LEU A 245 -4.18 18.30 14.13
N ALA A 246 -4.96 17.21 14.15
CA ALA A 246 -6.20 17.12 14.92
C ALA A 246 -5.95 17.24 16.43
N GLN A 247 -4.87 16.68 16.98
CA GLN A 247 -4.52 16.84 18.40
C GLN A 247 -4.24 18.31 18.77
N GLY A 248 -3.60 19.08 17.87
CA GLY A 248 -3.27 20.48 18.11
C GLY A 248 -4.40 21.46 17.85
N ARG A 249 -5.45 21.06 17.11
CA ARG A 249 -6.52 21.92 16.63
C ARG A 249 -7.89 21.30 16.90
N PRO A 250 -8.59 21.67 17.98
CA PRO A 250 -9.85 21.04 18.37
C PRO A 250 -10.95 21.11 17.29
N ASP A 251 -10.98 22.19 16.50
CA ASP A 251 -12.05 22.47 15.55
C ASP A 251 -11.78 21.98 14.11
N VAL A 252 -10.59 21.41 13.84
CA VAL A 252 -10.26 20.89 12.50
C VAL A 252 -10.95 19.55 12.25
N GLN A 253 -11.51 19.42 11.04
CA GLN A 253 -11.92 18.16 10.45
C GLN A 253 -10.88 17.75 9.41
N VAL A 254 -10.32 16.55 9.57
CA VAL A 254 -9.28 16.01 8.69
C VAL A 254 -9.86 14.89 7.85
N LEU A 255 -9.69 14.99 6.53
CA LEU A 255 -9.83 13.87 5.61
C LEU A 255 -8.45 13.30 5.30
N ALA A 256 -8.19 12.07 5.71
CA ALA A 256 -6.98 11.33 5.40
C ALA A 256 -7.24 10.37 4.24
N THR A 257 -6.45 10.49 3.17
CA THR A 257 -6.62 9.69 1.94
C THR A 257 -5.36 8.92 1.60
N ASP A 258 -5.52 7.68 1.18
CA ASP A 258 -4.42 6.83 0.71
C ASP A 258 -4.97 5.76 -0.24
N ALA A 259 -4.14 5.28 -1.17
CA ALA A 259 -4.52 4.16 -2.04
C ALA A 259 -4.47 2.82 -1.30
N SER A 260 -3.68 2.73 -0.23
CA SER A 260 -3.43 1.52 0.56
C SER A 260 -4.52 1.25 1.60
N ALA A 261 -5.12 0.06 1.56
CA ALA A 261 -6.06 -0.41 2.58
C ALA A 261 -5.39 -0.50 3.95
N ALA A 262 -4.15 -0.99 4.03
CA ALA A 262 -3.38 -1.06 5.26
C ALA A 262 -3.09 0.34 5.83
N ALA A 263 -2.81 1.33 4.99
CA ALA A 263 -2.65 2.73 5.42
C ALA A 263 -3.95 3.28 6.04
N ILE A 264 -5.10 3.06 5.39
CA ILE A 264 -6.40 3.50 5.90
C ILE A 264 -6.77 2.80 7.20
N ALA A 265 -6.59 1.49 7.31
CA ALA A 265 -6.81 0.75 8.55
C ALA A 265 -5.90 1.27 9.68
N SER A 266 -4.62 1.54 9.37
CA SER A 266 -3.65 2.10 10.31
C SER A 266 -4.00 3.52 10.74
N THR A 267 -4.50 4.35 9.83
CA THR A 267 -4.94 5.73 10.12
C THR A 267 -6.16 5.73 11.04
N ARG A 268 -7.14 4.84 10.81
CA ARG A 268 -8.29 4.68 11.71
C ARG A 268 -7.85 4.27 13.11
N ALA A 269 -6.99 3.25 13.20
CA ALA A 269 -6.49 2.74 14.47
C ALA A 269 -5.62 3.77 15.22
N THR A 270 -4.77 4.50 14.51
CA THR A 270 -3.98 5.61 15.05
C THR A 270 -4.88 6.74 15.55
N SER A 271 -5.91 7.12 14.78
CA SER A 271 -6.86 8.17 15.19
C SER A 271 -7.63 7.80 16.46
N ALA A 272 -8.08 6.55 16.56
CA ALA A 272 -8.72 6.02 17.76
C ALA A 272 -7.77 6.01 18.97
N ALA A 273 -6.54 5.52 18.80
CA ALA A 273 -5.54 5.45 19.87
C ALA A 273 -5.12 6.81 20.42
N ASN A 274 -5.38 7.90 19.69
CA ASN A 274 -5.07 9.27 20.09
C ASN A 274 -6.31 10.11 20.41
N GLY A 275 -7.51 9.52 20.43
CA GLY A 275 -8.74 10.20 20.82
C GLY A 275 -9.25 11.25 19.81
N VAL A 276 -8.92 11.08 18.52
CA VAL A 276 -9.31 12.03 17.45
C VAL A 276 -10.14 11.37 16.34
N ALA A 277 -10.64 10.15 16.54
CA ALA A 277 -11.39 9.40 15.53
C ALA A 277 -12.61 10.16 14.97
N GLU A 278 -13.31 10.94 15.80
CA GLU A 278 -14.47 11.74 15.37
C GLU A 278 -14.12 12.94 14.47
N ARG A 279 -12.82 13.24 14.31
CA ARG A 279 -12.32 14.39 13.54
C ARG A 279 -11.34 14.00 12.44
N VAL A 280 -11.03 12.72 12.31
CA VAL A 280 -10.14 12.18 11.29
C VAL A 280 -10.87 11.08 10.53
N GLU A 281 -11.45 11.45 9.39
CA GLU A 281 -12.04 10.50 8.46
C GLU A 281 -10.94 9.91 7.59
N ALA A 282 -10.79 8.58 7.58
CA ALA A 282 -9.86 7.88 6.69
C ALA A 282 -10.61 7.27 5.51
N ARG A 283 -10.16 7.53 4.28
CA ARG A 283 -10.81 7.04 3.06
C ARG A 283 -9.79 6.47 2.08
N GLN A 284 -10.02 5.25 1.62
CA GLN A 284 -9.23 4.68 0.54
C GLN A 284 -9.58 5.37 -0.78
N ALA A 285 -8.58 5.89 -1.48
CA ALA A 285 -8.76 6.71 -2.66
C ALA A 285 -7.47 6.74 -3.52
N ASP A 286 -7.60 6.77 -4.83
CA ASP A 286 -6.50 7.22 -5.70
C ASP A 286 -6.42 8.75 -5.67
N GLY A 287 -5.45 9.28 -4.91
CA GLY A 287 -5.29 10.72 -4.71
C GLY A 287 -6.49 11.33 -4.01
N LEU A 288 -7.09 12.37 -4.60
CA LEU A 288 -8.24 13.08 -4.03
C LEU A 288 -9.55 12.83 -4.80
N GLU A 289 -9.74 11.62 -5.32
CA GLU A 289 -10.98 11.26 -6.01
C GLU A 289 -12.22 11.42 -5.12
N GLY A 290 -13.26 12.04 -5.66
CA GLY A 290 -14.49 12.35 -4.92
C GLY A 290 -14.35 13.44 -3.85
N VAL A 291 -13.20 14.10 -3.72
CA VAL A 291 -13.07 15.34 -2.95
C VAL A 291 -13.48 16.52 -3.84
N PRO A 292 -14.43 17.38 -3.41
CA PRO A 292 -14.84 18.53 -4.21
C PRO A 292 -13.72 19.54 -4.43
N ASP A 293 -13.74 20.21 -5.59
CA ASP A 293 -12.82 21.29 -5.90
C ASP A 293 -12.99 22.46 -4.92
N GLY A 294 -11.89 23.08 -4.51
CA GLY A 294 -11.94 24.28 -3.67
C GLY A 294 -12.48 24.07 -2.25
N SER A 295 -12.45 22.84 -1.73
CA SER A 295 -13.06 22.46 -0.45
C SER A 295 -12.11 22.46 0.76
N ALA A 296 -10.79 22.40 0.55
CA ALA A 296 -9.80 22.26 1.62
C ALA A 296 -9.06 23.56 1.92
N GLY A 297 -9.05 24.01 3.18
CA GLY A 297 -8.25 25.17 3.61
C GLY A 297 -6.76 24.84 3.80
N LEU A 298 -6.46 23.58 4.09
CA LEU A 298 -5.11 23.08 4.32
C LEU A 298 -4.95 21.67 3.73
N ILE A 299 -3.85 21.41 3.04
CA ILE A 299 -3.48 20.05 2.60
C ILE A 299 -2.05 19.76 3.06
N LEU A 300 -1.84 18.61 3.69
CA LEU A 300 -0.54 18.07 4.08
C LEU A 300 -0.14 16.97 3.10
N LEU A 301 1.10 16.98 2.63
CA LEU A 301 1.59 15.98 1.68
C LEU A 301 3.04 15.59 1.97
N ASN A 302 3.26 14.30 2.23
CA ASN A 302 4.57 13.65 2.18
C ASN A 302 4.50 12.60 1.05
N PRO A 303 4.75 12.99 -0.22
CA PRO A 303 4.47 12.13 -1.36
C PRO A 303 5.41 10.92 -1.38
N PRO A 304 4.96 9.76 -1.89
CA PRO A 304 5.80 8.57 -1.99
C PRO A 304 6.98 8.81 -2.94
N PHE A 305 8.19 8.44 -2.50
CA PHE A 305 9.43 8.65 -3.26
C PHE A 305 9.84 7.47 -4.15
N HIS A 306 9.21 6.30 -3.98
CA HIS A 306 9.52 5.07 -4.71
C HIS A 306 8.26 4.33 -5.15
N ILE A 307 8.17 3.98 -6.44
CA ILE A 307 7.18 3.04 -6.97
C ILE A 307 7.94 1.84 -7.54
N GLY A 308 7.93 0.73 -6.81
CA GLY A 308 8.65 -0.47 -7.22
C GLY A 308 10.18 -0.26 -7.23
N ALA A 309 10.79 -0.33 -8.42
CA ALA A 309 12.25 -0.21 -8.61
C ALA A 309 12.68 1.08 -9.34
N ALA A 310 11.73 1.96 -9.69
CA ALA A 310 11.98 3.20 -10.40
C ALA A 310 11.47 4.40 -9.59
N VAL A 311 12.22 5.50 -9.61
CA VAL A 311 11.73 6.80 -9.13
C VAL A 311 10.86 7.35 -10.26
N HIS A 312 9.55 7.20 -10.16
CA HIS A 312 8.63 7.90 -11.04
C HIS A 312 8.06 9.10 -10.28
N THR A 313 8.39 10.31 -10.75
CA THR A 313 7.84 11.56 -10.20
C THR A 313 6.34 11.70 -10.49
N GLY A 314 5.81 10.94 -11.46
CA GLY A 314 4.43 11.07 -11.94
C GLY A 314 3.35 10.90 -10.87
N ILE A 315 3.53 10.04 -9.87
CA ILE A 315 2.55 9.95 -8.76
C ILE A 315 2.61 11.21 -7.90
N ALA A 316 3.80 11.67 -7.50
CA ALA A 316 3.93 12.87 -6.69
C ALA A 316 3.39 14.11 -7.43
N GLU A 317 3.66 14.23 -8.72
CA GLU A 317 3.11 15.30 -9.57
C GLU A 317 1.57 15.24 -9.66
N ARG A 318 1.00 14.04 -9.83
CA ARG A 318 -0.46 13.83 -9.81
C ARG A 318 -1.07 14.22 -8.46
N LEU A 319 -0.47 13.81 -7.35
CA LEU A 319 -0.92 14.17 -6.00
C LEU A 319 -0.85 15.69 -5.76
N ILE A 320 0.22 16.36 -6.24
CA ILE A 320 0.34 17.82 -6.18
C ILE A 320 -0.76 18.50 -7.01
N ALA A 321 -1.03 18.01 -8.21
CA ALA A 321 -2.11 18.54 -9.06
C ALA A 321 -3.49 18.36 -8.40
N ASP A 322 -3.76 17.18 -7.82
CA ASP A 322 -4.98 16.91 -7.06
C ASP A 322 -5.15 17.86 -5.88
N ALA A 323 -4.06 18.08 -5.12
CA ALA A 323 -4.06 19.05 -4.03
C ALA A 323 -4.40 20.45 -4.54
N GLY A 324 -3.82 20.88 -5.66
CA GLY A 324 -4.15 22.19 -6.27
C GLY A 324 -5.61 22.33 -6.68
N ARG A 325 -6.24 21.26 -7.18
CA ARG A 325 -7.67 21.22 -7.49
C ARG A 325 -8.54 21.35 -6.24
N ALA A 326 -8.20 20.61 -5.17
CA ALA A 326 -8.99 20.55 -3.94
C ALA A 326 -8.83 21.77 -3.02
N LEU A 327 -7.73 22.51 -3.10
CA LEU A 327 -7.46 23.69 -2.25
C LEU A 327 -8.50 24.80 -2.44
N ALA A 328 -9.12 25.31 -1.39
CA ALA A 328 -9.95 26.51 -1.44
C ALA A 328 -9.11 27.74 -1.86
N PRO A 329 -9.74 28.79 -2.44
CA PRO A 329 -9.05 30.06 -2.68
C PRO A 329 -8.34 30.58 -1.42
N GLY A 330 -7.03 30.82 -1.49
CA GLY A 330 -6.24 31.26 -0.36
C GLY A 330 -5.81 30.18 0.63
N GLY A 331 -6.24 28.92 0.44
CA GLY A 331 -5.76 27.75 1.20
C GLY A 331 -4.32 27.38 0.85
N GLU A 332 -3.69 26.55 1.70
CA GLU A 332 -2.28 26.18 1.55
C GLU A 332 -2.04 24.67 1.44
N LEU A 333 -1.18 24.28 0.48
CA LEU A 333 -0.57 22.96 0.40
C LEU A 333 0.81 23.00 1.07
N TRP A 334 0.97 22.21 2.12
CA TRP A 334 2.21 22.01 2.84
C TRP A 334 2.83 20.67 2.46
N CYS A 335 3.98 20.74 1.79
CA CYS A 335 4.62 19.57 1.17
C CYS A 335 6.04 19.41 1.68
N VAL A 336 6.44 18.17 1.97
CA VAL A 336 7.82 17.77 2.29
C VAL A 336 8.33 16.75 1.29
N TRP A 337 9.57 16.88 0.85
CA TRP A 337 10.20 15.88 -0.03
C TRP A 337 11.71 15.85 0.11
N ASN A 338 12.35 14.79 -0.42
CA ASN A 338 13.80 14.72 -0.49
C ASN A 338 14.36 15.86 -1.35
N SER A 339 15.24 16.71 -0.80
CA SER A 339 15.78 17.95 -1.40
C SER A 339 16.43 17.81 -2.78
N HIS A 340 16.80 16.58 -3.19
CA HIS A 340 17.35 16.30 -4.51
C HIS A 340 16.26 16.05 -5.58
N LEU A 341 14.97 15.97 -5.20
CA LEU A 341 13.84 15.82 -6.12
C LEU A 341 13.32 17.21 -6.56
N GLY A 342 12.82 17.27 -7.79
CA GLY A 342 12.48 18.51 -8.49
C GLY A 342 11.00 18.92 -8.47
N TYR A 343 10.29 18.82 -7.34
CA TYR A 343 8.84 19.10 -7.29
C TYR A 343 8.45 20.58 -7.33
N ARG A 344 9.43 21.50 -7.34
CA ARG A 344 9.16 22.94 -7.29
C ARG A 344 8.28 23.42 -8.45
N ALA A 345 8.52 22.94 -9.67
CA ALA A 345 7.73 23.34 -10.83
C ALA A 345 6.26 22.91 -10.72
N ALA A 346 6.00 21.70 -10.22
CA ALA A 346 4.64 21.21 -9.99
C ALA A 346 3.91 22.03 -8.90
N LEU A 347 4.62 22.42 -7.84
CA LEU A 347 4.07 23.27 -6.78
C LEU A 347 3.80 24.70 -7.28
N ASP A 348 4.70 25.30 -8.04
CA ASP A 348 4.50 26.64 -8.62
C ASP A 348 3.33 26.68 -9.63
N ALA A 349 2.96 25.53 -10.22
CA ALA A 349 1.77 25.41 -11.04
C ALA A 349 0.46 25.41 -10.22
N VAL A 350 0.51 25.04 -8.94
CA VAL A 350 -0.63 25.11 -8.01
C VAL A 350 -0.85 26.54 -7.52
N GLY A 351 0.23 27.27 -7.22
CA GLY A 351 0.13 28.65 -6.72
C GLY A 351 1.45 29.22 -6.22
N ARG A 352 1.38 30.27 -5.39
CA ARG A 352 2.59 30.94 -4.89
C ARG A 352 3.30 30.06 -3.85
N THR A 353 4.43 29.45 -4.25
CA THR A 353 5.24 28.60 -3.37
C THR A 353 6.29 29.39 -2.59
N ARG A 354 6.29 29.24 -1.26
CA ARG A 354 7.41 29.64 -0.38
C ARG A 354 8.13 28.42 0.14
N GLN A 355 9.46 28.48 0.19
CA GLN A 355 10.27 27.52 0.93
C GLN A 355 10.22 27.88 2.42
N VAL A 356 9.69 26.98 3.23
CA VAL A 356 9.60 27.16 4.69
C VAL A 356 10.94 26.80 5.32
N SER A 357 11.46 25.62 4.98
CA SER A 357 12.75 25.15 5.46
C SER A 357 13.41 24.25 4.42
N ARG A 358 14.73 24.12 4.52
CA ARG A 358 15.52 23.20 3.69
C ARG A 358 16.73 22.74 4.47
N ASN A 359 16.92 21.43 4.53
CA ASN A 359 18.13 20.80 5.00
C ASN A 359 18.71 19.92 3.88
N PRO A 360 19.91 19.30 4.05
CA PRO A 360 20.52 18.49 3.01
C PRO A 360 19.65 17.33 2.51
N LYS A 361 18.75 16.81 3.35
CA LYS A 361 17.86 15.70 3.03
C LYS A 361 16.48 16.13 2.57
N PHE A 362 15.85 17.11 3.21
CA PHE A 362 14.45 17.46 2.99
C PHE A 362 14.23 18.95 2.74
N THR A 363 13.26 19.24 1.88
CA THR A 363 12.72 20.58 1.63
C THR A 363 11.26 20.60 2.06
N VAL A 364 10.85 21.63 2.79
CA VAL A 364 9.45 21.90 3.16
C VAL A 364 9.00 23.18 2.46
N THR A 365 7.85 23.13 1.79
CA THR A 365 7.21 24.32 1.21
C THR A 365 5.78 24.48 1.69
N ALA A 366 5.30 25.72 1.58
CA ALA A 366 3.90 26.06 1.63
C ALA A 366 3.52 26.73 0.31
N THR A 367 2.46 26.25 -0.32
CA THR A 367 1.99 26.71 -1.63
C THR A 367 0.58 27.23 -1.47
N ARG A 368 0.37 28.53 -1.73
CA ARG A 368 -0.94 29.17 -1.58
C ARG A 368 -1.64 29.27 -2.92
N ARG A 369 -2.87 28.74 -3.02
CA ARG A 369 -3.71 28.79 -4.22
C ARG A 369 -4.19 30.22 -4.51
#